data_AF-A0A1H6BXG6-F1
#
_entry.id   AF-A0A1H6BXG6-F1
#
_cell.length_a   1.000
_cell.length_b   1.000
_cell.length_c   1.000
_cell.angle_alpha   90.00
_cell.angle_beta   90.00
_cell.angle_gamma   90.00
#
_symmetry.space_group_name_H-M   'P 1'
#
loop_
_entity.id
_entity.type
_entity.pdbx_description
1 polymer ?
#
loop_
_entity_poly.entity_id
_entity_poly.type
_entity_poly.pdbx_seq_one_letter_code
_entity_poly.pdbx_strand_id
1 'polypeptide(L)'
;MRRWLTMPALPTEAASTPATSEQSEHGLRRQLGLGDLIFAQVLSVVGSAWVGIAAALGHAQTFVWLVSMACFYLPMAVAVYYLNRAMPLEGGLYTWARRGFGDTIGFLVAWNVWTYALLDIATIFSQLPSEFAFMVGRRMAWLPENHAVVLTALMLIVVVMAVAALLGLGLGKWIHNLSSAAMILAFALLIAAPIWVKLHGVPMPYHPVELHLPAATATNLALISQTLIASSGLEYLAILAGETHHPQRNISRSVVLASPIIIAMFVLGTSSVLAFHEYTGTAINFVAPIPQTLMLAFGDHGVGSLLSRLAILLLQIRILGAANFMFAGVTRLPMTAGWDHLVPGWLAHLHPRFRTPSNAILVGAFAVAGLLLLSYAGSHASEAFALLNNASNACYSLAYVAMFLIPIAGAIAIRSQIPRWVKWVMIPGVVAMVFAVCLQAYPFLDVPNPMVFAIKIVLTTLALNALGYGFYRIRNTRRVAVL
;
A
#
# COMPACT_ATOMS: atom_id res chain seq x y z
N MET A 1 -13.38 0.84 -31.74
CA MET A 1 -13.09 1.13 -30.31
C MET A 1 -14.27 0.97 -29.34
N ARG A 2 -15.56 1.09 -29.73
CA ARG A 2 -16.71 1.02 -28.78
C ARG A 2 -17.20 -0.40 -28.36
N ARG A 3 -16.76 -1.49 -29.00
CA ARG A 3 -17.28 -2.85 -28.76
C ARG A 3 -16.63 -3.62 -27.60
N TRP A 4 -15.57 -3.10 -26.98
CA TRP A 4 -14.82 -3.76 -25.89
C TRP A 4 -15.29 -3.36 -24.48
N LEU A 5 -16.35 -2.54 -24.40
CA LEU A 5 -16.75 -1.84 -23.18
C LEU A 5 -17.94 -2.47 -22.44
N THR A 6 -18.43 -3.64 -22.81
CA THR A 6 -19.57 -4.27 -22.14
C THR A 6 -19.29 -5.74 -21.87
N MET A 7 -18.66 -6.02 -20.72
CA MET A 7 -18.81 -7.34 -20.10
C MET A 7 -20.08 -7.34 -19.26
N PRO A 8 -20.96 -8.35 -19.39
CA PRO A 8 -22.04 -8.55 -18.44
C PRO A 8 -21.44 -8.87 -17.06
N ALA A 9 -22.02 -8.31 -16.00
CA ALA A 9 -21.69 -8.73 -14.64
C ALA A 9 -22.08 -10.21 -14.45
N LEU A 10 -21.35 -10.94 -13.60
CA LEU A 10 -21.74 -12.30 -13.24
C LEU A 10 -23.15 -12.27 -12.61
N PRO A 11 -24.07 -13.18 -12.97
CA PRO A 11 -25.38 -13.25 -12.34
C PRO A 11 -25.22 -13.45 -10.84
N THR A 12 -25.71 -12.49 -10.06
CA THR A 12 -25.90 -12.61 -8.62
C THR A 12 -27.01 -13.62 -8.36
N GLU A 13 -26.75 -14.59 -7.49
CA GLU A 13 -27.77 -15.52 -7.01
C GLU A 13 -28.88 -14.71 -6.31
N ALA A 14 -30.08 -14.73 -6.91
CA ALA A 14 -31.37 -14.18 -6.47
C ALA A 14 -31.40 -12.90 -5.61
N ALA A 15 -31.55 -11.73 -6.25
CA ALA A 15 -32.11 -10.53 -5.62
C ALA A 15 -33.33 -10.05 -6.42
N SER A 16 -34.51 -10.53 -6.06
CA SER A 16 -35.79 -10.06 -6.59
C SER A 16 -36.34 -8.92 -5.75
N THR A 17 -36.02 -7.67 -6.09
CA THR A 17 -36.93 -6.49 -5.98
C THR A 17 -36.22 -5.23 -6.51
N PRO A 18 -36.87 -4.41 -7.36
CA PRO A 18 -36.35 -3.09 -7.69
C PRO A 18 -36.79 -2.10 -6.60
N ALA A 19 -35.93 -1.86 -5.61
CA ALA A 19 -36.10 -0.80 -4.62
C ALA A 19 -35.02 0.28 -4.80
N THR A 20 -35.50 1.51 -5.05
CA THR A 20 -34.87 2.83 -4.82
C THR A 20 -33.34 2.92 -4.70
N SER A 21 -32.78 3.74 -5.60
CA SER A 21 -31.38 3.88 -6.03
C SER A 21 -30.31 4.37 -5.02
N GLU A 22 -30.45 4.17 -3.71
CA GLU A 22 -29.41 4.61 -2.74
C GLU A 22 -29.04 3.60 -1.63
N GLN A 23 -29.73 2.47 -1.47
CA GLN A 23 -29.35 1.46 -0.48
C GLN A 23 -28.31 0.49 -1.06
N SER A 24 -27.11 0.45 -0.46
CA SER A 24 -26.03 -0.44 -0.89
C SER A 24 -26.30 -1.90 -0.50
N GLU A 25 -25.54 -2.81 -1.12
CA GLU A 25 -25.30 -4.15 -0.57
C GLU A 25 -24.94 -4.03 0.93
N HIS A 26 -25.62 -4.80 1.77
CA HIS A 26 -25.36 -4.95 3.21
C HIS A 26 -25.44 -3.66 4.07
N GLY A 27 -26.09 -2.58 3.61
CA GLY A 27 -26.42 -1.41 4.44
C GLY A 27 -25.29 -0.40 4.67
N LEU A 28 -24.23 -0.44 3.85
CA LEU A 28 -23.18 0.57 3.77
C LEU A 28 -23.68 1.84 3.05
N ARG A 29 -22.97 2.95 3.21
CA ARG A 29 -23.30 4.22 2.54
C ARG A 29 -22.31 4.51 1.43
N ARG A 30 -22.81 4.67 0.19
CA ARG A 30 -21.99 5.12 -0.94
C ARG A 30 -21.59 6.57 -0.74
N GLN A 31 -20.29 6.82 -0.60
CA GLN A 31 -19.74 8.13 -0.23
C GLN A 31 -18.52 8.54 -1.08
N LEU A 32 -17.90 7.60 -1.80
CA LEU A 32 -16.69 7.84 -2.60
C LEU A 32 -17.04 8.09 -4.07
N GLY A 33 -16.70 9.29 -4.55
CA GLY A 33 -16.78 9.68 -5.96
C GLY A 33 -15.48 9.44 -6.72
N LEU A 34 -15.49 9.67 -8.03
CA LEU A 34 -14.30 9.47 -8.89
C LEU A 34 -13.08 10.28 -8.44
N GLY A 35 -13.28 11.54 -8.04
CA GLY A 35 -12.19 12.40 -7.55
C GLY A 35 -11.54 11.81 -6.30
N ASP A 36 -12.36 11.40 -5.33
CA ASP A 36 -11.90 10.75 -4.09
C ASP A 36 -11.07 9.50 -4.39
N LEU A 37 -11.49 8.70 -5.37
CA LEU A 37 -10.76 7.50 -5.79
C LEU A 37 -9.42 7.85 -6.44
N ILE A 38 -9.31 8.91 -7.24
CA ILE A 38 -8.03 9.33 -7.85
C ILE A 38 -7.04 9.73 -6.76
N PHE A 39 -7.46 10.58 -5.82
CA PHE A 39 -6.62 10.97 -4.69
C PHE A 39 -6.25 9.77 -3.83
N ALA A 40 -7.20 8.87 -3.56
CA ALA A 40 -6.93 7.65 -2.81
C ALA A 40 -5.97 6.69 -3.53
N GLN A 41 -6.02 6.56 -4.86
CA GLN A 41 -5.03 5.77 -5.61
C GLN A 41 -3.62 6.34 -5.45
N VAL A 42 -3.46 7.66 -5.59
CA VAL A 42 -2.15 8.31 -5.38
C VAL A 42 -1.66 8.08 -3.95
N LEU A 43 -2.54 8.22 -2.96
CA LEU A 43 -2.21 8.03 -1.55
C LEU A 43 -1.84 6.58 -1.21
N SER A 44 -2.53 5.62 -1.83
CA SER A 44 -2.34 4.18 -1.60
C SER A 44 -1.06 3.66 -2.24
N VAL A 45 -0.73 4.12 -3.44
CA VAL A 45 0.40 3.59 -4.21
C VAL A 45 1.68 4.35 -3.89
N VAL A 46 1.63 5.69 -3.80
CA VAL A 46 2.85 6.48 -3.62
C VAL A 46 3.30 6.46 -2.16
N GLY A 47 4.38 5.72 -1.89
CA GLY A 47 5.11 5.71 -0.62
C GLY A 47 6.38 6.55 -0.65
N SER A 48 6.65 7.29 0.43
CA SER A 48 7.83 8.15 0.59
C SER A 48 9.14 7.36 0.63
N ALA A 49 9.19 6.20 1.29
CA ALA A 49 10.39 5.38 1.38
C ALA A 49 10.86 4.81 0.03
N TRP A 50 9.92 4.52 -0.89
CA TRP A 50 10.21 3.84 -2.15
C TRP A 50 11.13 4.62 -3.08
N VAL A 51 11.06 5.96 -3.08
CA VAL A 51 11.97 6.78 -3.89
C VAL A 51 13.40 6.74 -3.37
N GLY A 52 13.60 6.55 -2.06
CA GLY A 52 14.94 6.32 -1.49
C GLY A 52 15.48 4.93 -1.83
N ILE A 53 14.64 3.90 -1.70
CA ILE A 53 14.98 2.51 -2.07
C ILE A 53 15.36 2.43 -3.56
N ALA A 54 14.54 3.01 -4.44
CA ALA A 54 14.83 3.01 -5.87
C ALA A 54 16.05 3.88 -6.23
N ALA A 55 16.31 4.98 -5.51
CA ALA A 55 17.49 5.81 -5.74
C ALA A 55 18.81 5.07 -5.43
N ALA A 56 18.79 4.08 -4.54
CA ALA A 56 19.96 3.22 -4.30
C ALA A 56 20.35 2.35 -5.50
N LEU A 57 19.50 2.22 -6.53
CA LEU A 57 19.86 1.61 -7.82
C LEU A 57 20.70 2.53 -8.72
N GLY A 58 20.96 3.77 -8.28
CA GLY A 58 21.66 4.77 -9.07
C GLY A 58 20.89 5.11 -10.35
N HIS A 59 21.63 5.40 -11.42
CA HIS A 59 21.06 5.74 -12.73
C HIS A 59 20.18 4.64 -13.36
N ALA A 60 20.21 3.40 -12.84
CA ALA A 60 19.30 2.34 -13.31
C ALA A 60 17.85 2.52 -12.82
N GLN A 61 17.59 3.43 -11.87
CA GLN A 61 16.27 3.62 -11.25
C GLN A 61 15.14 3.85 -12.29
N THR A 62 15.40 4.65 -13.33
CA THR A 62 14.38 4.95 -14.35
C THR A 62 13.98 3.68 -15.10
N PHE A 63 14.99 2.89 -15.52
CA PHE A 63 14.75 1.63 -16.21
C PHE A 63 13.96 0.67 -15.33
N VAL A 64 14.34 0.56 -14.05
CA VAL A 64 13.65 -0.33 -13.10
C VAL A 64 12.22 0.13 -12.82
N TRP A 65 11.96 1.43 -12.70
CA TRP A 65 10.58 1.93 -12.60
C TRP A 65 9.76 1.61 -13.85
N LEU A 66 10.31 1.81 -15.06
CA LEU A 66 9.60 1.48 -16.29
C LEU A 66 9.32 -0.03 -16.40
N VAL A 67 10.28 -0.88 -16.02
CA VAL A 67 10.07 -2.33 -15.93
C VAL A 67 9.02 -2.67 -14.89
N SER A 68 9.04 -2.04 -13.71
CA SER A 68 8.02 -2.23 -12.67
C SER A 68 6.63 -1.84 -13.18
N MET A 69 6.54 -0.74 -13.93
CA MET A 69 5.28 -0.28 -14.51
C MET A 69 4.77 -1.23 -15.60
N ALA A 70 5.65 -1.74 -16.46
CA ALA A 70 5.29 -2.63 -17.56
C ALA A 70 4.98 -4.06 -17.09
N CYS A 71 5.80 -4.62 -16.20
CA CYS A 71 5.76 -6.02 -15.80
C CYS A 71 4.89 -6.30 -14.58
N PHE A 72 4.54 -5.30 -13.77
CA PHE A 72 3.71 -5.49 -12.58
C PHE A 72 2.53 -4.52 -12.48
N TYR A 73 2.77 -3.21 -12.55
CA TYR A 73 1.71 -2.21 -12.38
C TYR A 73 0.63 -2.33 -13.48
N LEU A 74 1.03 -2.46 -14.74
CA LEU A 74 0.10 -2.61 -15.87
C LEU A 74 -0.72 -3.91 -15.75
N PRO A 75 -0.12 -5.09 -15.49
CA PRO A 75 -0.88 -6.30 -15.16
C PRO A 75 -1.86 -6.11 -14.01
N MET A 76 -1.45 -5.45 -12.92
CA MET A 76 -2.34 -5.15 -11.79
C MET A 76 -3.51 -4.26 -12.22
N ALA A 77 -3.24 -3.15 -12.92
CA ALA A 77 -4.26 -2.24 -13.41
C ALA A 77 -5.27 -2.94 -14.33
N VAL A 78 -4.80 -3.82 -15.22
CA VAL A 78 -5.65 -4.62 -16.10
C VAL A 78 -6.47 -5.64 -15.29
N ALA A 79 -5.86 -6.34 -14.34
CA ALA A 79 -6.57 -7.28 -13.47
C ALA A 79 -7.70 -6.58 -12.69
N VAL A 80 -7.39 -5.47 -12.02
CA VAL A 80 -8.35 -4.65 -11.29
C VAL A 80 -9.46 -4.15 -12.21
N TYR A 81 -9.12 -3.68 -13.42
CA TYR A 81 -10.11 -3.23 -14.40
C TYR A 81 -11.12 -4.33 -14.76
N TYR A 82 -10.66 -5.55 -15.08
CA TYR A 82 -11.54 -6.63 -15.50
C TYR A 82 -12.29 -7.27 -14.34
N LEU A 83 -11.61 -7.56 -13.23
CA LEU A 83 -12.20 -8.23 -12.07
C LEU A 83 -13.22 -7.33 -11.37
N ASN A 84 -12.94 -6.04 -11.22
CA ASN A 84 -13.90 -5.10 -10.62
C ASN A 84 -15.17 -4.98 -11.48
N ARG A 85 -15.02 -4.88 -12.80
CA ARG A 85 -16.20 -4.81 -13.69
C ARG A 85 -17.05 -6.08 -13.66
N ALA A 86 -16.42 -7.25 -13.53
CA ALA A 86 -17.12 -8.52 -13.40
C ALA A 86 -17.75 -8.72 -12.02
N MET A 87 -17.09 -8.23 -10.96
CA MET A 87 -17.41 -8.47 -9.55
C MET A 87 -17.17 -7.18 -8.72
N PRO A 88 -18.06 -6.17 -8.86
CA PRO A 88 -17.91 -4.86 -8.21
C PRO A 88 -18.42 -4.87 -6.77
N LEU A 89 -17.93 -5.84 -6.00
CA LEU A 89 -18.44 -6.16 -4.66
C LEU A 89 -17.43 -5.70 -3.60
N GLU A 90 -17.96 -5.38 -2.42
CA GLU A 90 -17.14 -5.12 -1.24
C GLU A 90 -16.16 -6.29 -0.99
N GLY A 91 -14.96 -5.97 -0.47
CA GLY A 91 -13.93 -6.97 -0.15
C GLY A 91 -12.87 -7.15 -1.23
N GLY A 92 -13.08 -6.62 -2.44
CA GLY A 92 -12.04 -6.53 -3.47
C GLY A 92 -11.37 -7.87 -3.78
N LEU A 93 -10.04 -7.93 -3.59
CA LEU A 93 -9.23 -9.10 -3.90
C LEU A 93 -9.68 -10.38 -3.17
N TYR A 94 -10.18 -10.27 -1.95
CA TYR A 94 -10.78 -11.41 -1.22
C TYR A 94 -11.91 -12.06 -2.03
N THR A 95 -12.87 -11.24 -2.45
CA THR A 95 -14.07 -11.71 -3.17
C THR A 95 -13.69 -12.30 -4.52
N TRP A 96 -12.72 -11.72 -5.21
CA TRP A 96 -12.23 -12.25 -6.49
C TRP A 96 -11.52 -13.60 -6.31
N ALA A 97 -10.62 -13.72 -5.33
CA ALA A 97 -9.91 -14.96 -5.06
C ALA A 97 -10.85 -16.07 -4.59
N ARG A 98 -11.83 -15.74 -3.74
CA ARG A 98 -12.85 -16.68 -3.28
C ARG A 98 -13.69 -17.23 -4.44
N ARG A 99 -14.15 -16.36 -5.35
CA ARG A 99 -14.91 -16.80 -6.53
C ARG A 99 -14.04 -17.50 -7.56
N GLY A 100 -12.75 -17.18 -7.61
CA GLY A 100 -11.78 -17.81 -8.51
C GLY A 100 -11.34 -19.20 -8.07
N PHE A 101 -11.12 -19.40 -6.77
CA PHE A 101 -10.43 -20.58 -6.24
C PHE A 101 -11.12 -21.26 -5.04
N GLY A 102 -12.24 -20.72 -4.56
CA GLY A 102 -12.99 -21.23 -3.42
C GLY A 102 -12.59 -20.60 -2.08
N ASP A 103 -13.30 -21.02 -1.03
CA ASP A 103 -13.22 -20.41 0.32
C ASP A 103 -11.81 -20.45 0.93
N THR A 104 -11.06 -21.53 0.73
CA THR A 104 -9.72 -21.69 1.34
C THR A 104 -8.71 -20.67 0.79
N ILE A 105 -8.59 -20.57 -0.54
CA ILE A 105 -7.67 -19.62 -1.17
C ILE A 105 -8.19 -18.19 -0.98
N GLY A 106 -9.51 -17.97 -1.09
CA GLY A 106 -10.13 -16.69 -0.76
C GLY A 106 -9.76 -16.20 0.64
N PHE A 107 -9.89 -17.05 1.66
CA PHE A 107 -9.52 -16.72 3.03
C PHE A 107 -8.02 -16.43 3.17
N LEU A 108 -7.14 -17.27 2.62
CA LEU A 108 -5.69 -17.05 2.70
C LEU A 108 -5.27 -15.74 2.03
N VAL A 109 -5.91 -15.38 0.91
CA VAL A 109 -5.70 -14.09 0.26
C VAL A 109 -6.17 -12.95 1.16
N ALA A 110 -7.37 -13.03 1.75
CA ALA A 110 -7.84 -12.02 2.70
C ALA A 110 -6.91 -11.90 3.91
N TRP A 111 -6.45 -13.02 4.46
CA TRP A 111 -5.53 -13.08 5.59
C TRP A 111 -4.21 -12.37 5.26
N ASN A 112 -3.64 -12.64 4.08
CA ASN A 112 -2.40 -12.01 3.64
C ASN A 112 -2.58 -10.51 3.39
N VAL A 113 -3.66 -10.07 2.72
CA VAL A 113 -3.93 -8.63 2.51
C VAL A 113 -4.19 -7.92 3.84
N TRP A 114 -4.90 -8.56 4.76
CA TRP A 114 -5.17 -8.01 6.09
C TRP A 114 -3.91 -7.89 6.94
N THR A 115 -3.08 -8.94 6.95
CA THR A 115 -1.78 -8.96 7.66
C THR A 115 -0.81 -7.95 7.06
N TYR A 116 -0.73 -7.87 5.73
CA TYR A 116 0.01 -6.82 5.01
C TYR A 116 -0.41 -5.45 5.50
N ALA A 117 -1.72 -5.14 5.47
CA ALA A 117 -2.20 -3.82 5.83
C ALA A 117 -1.91 -3.45 7.29
N LEU A 118 -1.98 -4.40 8.22
CA LEU A 118 -1.60 -4.18 9.62
C LEU A 118 -0.11 -3.87 9.79
N LEU A 119 0.76 -4.66 9.15
CA LEU A 119 2.21 -4.45 9.18
C LEU A 119 2.60 -3.14 8.48
N ASP A 120 1.99 -2.85 7.33
CA ASP A 120 2.26 -1.64 6.55
C ASP A 120 1.84 -0.36 7.29
N ILE A 121 0.72 -0.36 8.01
CA ILE A 121 0.35 0.76 8.89
C ILE A 121 1.44 1.00 9.95
N ALA A 122 1.99 -0.05 10.55
CA ALA A 122 3.09 0.07 11.50
C ALA A 122 4.38 0.61 10.82
N THR A 123 4.68 0.17 9.60
CA THR A 123 5.79 0.68 8.76
C THR A 123 5.61 2.16 8.40
N ILE A 124 4.38 2.58 8.10
CA ILE A 124 4.04 3.97 7.78
C ILE A 124 4.23 4.85 9.02
N PHE A 125 3.78 4.38 10.19
CA PHE A 125 3.94 5.12 11.45
C PHE A 125 5.38 5.20 11.94
N SER A 126 6.23 4.19 11.71
CA SER A 126 7.63 4.23 12.12
C SER A 126 8.47 5.30 11.40
N GLN A 127 7.96 5.90 10.31
CA GLN A 127 8.58 7.02 9.62
C GLN A 127 8.38 8.36 10.35
N LEU A 128 7.25 8.54 11.06
CA LEU A 128 6.87 9.81 11.69
C LEU A 128 7.97 10.44 12.58
N PRO A 129 8.66 9.69 13.46
CA PRO A 129 9.70 10.26 14.32
C PRO A 129 10.89 10.78 13.52
N SER A 130 11.32 10.04 12.51
CA SER A 130 12.45 10.38 11.64
C SER A 130 12.14 11.62 10.80
N GLU A 131 10.98 11.66 10.15
CA GLU A 131 10.57 12.83 9.38
C GLU A 131 10.43 14.08 10.28
N PHE A 132 9.84 13.92 11.47
CA PHE A 132 9.73 15.02 12.43
C PHE A 132 11.10 15.53 12.92
N ALA A 133 12.05 14.62 13.14
CA ALA A 133 13.41 14.98 13.51
C ALA A 133 14.10 15.82 12.42
N PHE A 134 13.89 15.49 11.13
CA PHE A 134 14.37 16.33 10.02
C PHE A 134 13.73 17.72 10.00
N MET A 135 12.43 17.82 10.30
CA MET A 135 11.71 19.10 10.32
C MET A 135 12.26 20.07 11.38
N VAL A 136 12.55 19.56 12.57
CA VAL A 136 13.04 20.38 13.71
C VAL A 136 14.56 20.52 13.69
N GLY A 137 15.28 19.57 13.10
CA GLY A 137 16.73 19.53 13.01
C GLY A 137 17.40 18.96 14.26
N ARG A 138 18.67 19.33 14.49
CA ARG A 138 19.56 18.74 15.51
C ARG A 138 18.97 18.60 16.92
N ARG A 139 18.03 19.48 17.32
CA ARG A 139 17.38 19.44 18.64
C ARG A 139 16.51 18.21 18.88
N MET A 140 16.00 17.58 17.82
CA MET A 140 15.14 16.39 17.88
C MET A 140 15.77 15.17 17.19
N ALA A 141 17.07 15.20 16.89
CA ALA A 141 17.76 14.07 16.27
C ALA A 141 17.74 12.79 17.13
N TRP A 142 17.54 12.93 18.45
CA TRP A 142 17.40 11.82 19.40
C TRP A 142 16.02 11.15 19.36
N LEU A 143 15.01 11.80 18.77
CA LEU A 143 13.61 11.37 18.87
C LEU A 143 13.37 9.96 18.30
N PRO A 144 13.90 9.58 17.12
CA PRO A 144 13.65 8.25 16.55
C PRO A 144 14.14 7.10 17.45
N GLU A 145 15.20 7.35 18.24
CA GLU A 145 15.82 6.36 19.13
C GLU A 145 15.20 6.37 20.54
N ASN A 146 14.35 7.34 20.88
CA ASN A 146 13.66 7.35 22.17
C ASN A 146 12.32 6.61 22.09
N HIS A 147 12.40 5.29 22.26
CA HIS A 147 11.25 4.39 22.08
C HIS A 147 10.07 4.73 22.99
N ALA A 148 10.31 5.21 24.21
CA ALA A 148 9.23 5.54 25.15
C ALA A 148 8.38 6.71 24.61
N VAL A 149 9.03 7.78 24.15
CA VAL A 149 8.35 8.96 23.58
C VAL A 149 7.67 8.58 22.26
N VAL A 150 8.37 7.86 21.39
CA VAL A 150 7.84 7.41 20.09
C VAL A 150 6.61 6.53 20.28
N LEU A 151 6.70 5.46 21.09
CA LEU A 151 5.58 4.56 21.31
C LEU A 151 4.40 5.30 21.93
N THR A 152 4.62 6.19 22.90
CA THR A 152 3.52 6.97 23.49
C THR A 152 2.79 7.81 22.44
N ALA A 153 3.54 8.50 21.57
CA ALA A 153 2.96 9.30 20.49
C ALA A 153 2.22 8.43 19.47
N LEU A 154 2.80 7.29 19.06
CA LEU A 154 2.18 6.39 18.09
C LEU A 154 0.93 5.72 18.65
N MET A 155 0.89 5.36 19.94
CA MET A 155 -0.32 4.83 20.58
C MET A 155 -1.46 5.85 20.57
N LEU A 156 -1.17 7.12 20.86
CA LEU A 156 -2.15 8.19 20.74
C LEU A 156 -2.67 8.32 19.30
N ILE A 157 -1.79 8.23 18.31
CA ILE A 157 -2.17 8.30 16.90
C ILE A 157 -3.04 7.10 16.50
N VAL A 158 -2.75 5.89 16.99
CA VAL A 158 -3.60 4.70 16.75
C VAL A 158 -5.01 4.91 17.32
N VAL A 159 -5.12 5.49 18.53
CA VAL A 159 -6.42 5.84 19.12
C VAL A 159 -7.17 6.85 18.26
N VAL A 160 -6.50 7.92 17.82
CA VAL A 160 -7.10 8.95 16.95
C VAL A 160 -7.57 8.35 15.62
N MET A 161 -6.74 7.49 15.00
CA MET A 161 -7.09 6.78 13.77
C MET A 161 -8.30 5.86 13.97
N ALA A 162 -8.37 5.11 15.08
CA ALA A 162 -9.49 4.25 15.40
C ALA A 162 -10.79 5.06 15.60
N VAL A 163 -10.71 6.20 16.28
CA VAL A 163 -11.85 7.13 16.45
C VAL A 163 -12.29 7.70 15.10
N ALA A 164 -11.36 8.13 14.25
CA ALA A 164 -11.68 8.62 12.91
C ALA A 164 -12.36 7.53 12.06
N ALA A 165 -11.91 6.28 12.16
CA ALA A 165 -12.54 5.14 11.48
C ALA A 165 -13.94 4.83 12.00
N LEU A 166 -14.22 5.00 13.31
CA LEU A 166 -15.55 4.84 13.90
C LEU A 166 -16.53 5.89 13.39
N LEU A 167 -16.08 7.14 13.25
CA LEU A 167 -16.88 8.25 12.70
C LEU A 167 -17.25 8.04 11.21
N GLY A 168 -16.52 7.18 10.51
CA GLY A 168 -16.87 6.64 9.19
C GLY A 168 -16.28 7.37 7.99
N LEU A 169 -16.55 6.83 6.79
CA LEU A 169 -15.96 7.33 5.54
C LEU A 169 -16.35 8.75 5.17
N GLY A 170 -17.40 9.31 5.76
CA GLY A 170 -17.79 10.71 5.54
C GLY A 170 -16.68 11.68 5.97
N LEU A 171 -16.02 11.41 7.11
CA LEU A 171 -14.82 12.11 7.55
C LEU A 171 -13.57 11.54 6.83
N GLY A 172 -13.48 10.22 6.73
CA GLY A 172 -12.33 9.53 6.13
C GLY A 172 -11.98 10.04 4.73
N LYS A 173 -12.96 10.27 3.85
CA LYS A 173 -12.69 10.77 2.49
C LYS A 173 -12.01 12.14 2.48
N TRP A 174 -12.36 13.04 3.41
CA TRP A 174 -11.72 14.35 3.51
C TRP A 174 -10.28 14.22 4.01
N ILE A 175 -10.05 13.34 4.98
CA ILE A 175 -8.70 13.00 5.46
C ILE A 175 -7.85 12.46 4.29
N HIS A 176 -8.39 11.50 3.52
CA HIS A 176 -7.67 10.91 2.39
C HIS A 176 -7.37 11.95 1.30
N ASN A 177 -8.34 12.77 0.92
CA ASN A 177 -8.17 13.79 -0.12
C ASN A 177 -7.14 14.86 0.29
N LEU A 178 -7.24 15.38 1.51
CA LEU A 178 -6.28 16.35 2.04
C LEU A 178 -4.87 15.77 2.08
N SER A 179 -4.74 14.53 2.55
CA SER A 179 -3.44 13.85 2.69
C SER A 179 -2.81 13.52 1.34
N SER A 180 -3.64 13.16 0.34
CA SER A 180 -3.18 12.95 -1.03
C SER A 180 -2.77 14.26 -1.71
N ALA A 181 -3.52 15.35 -1.51
CA ALA A 181 -3.12 16.68 -1.98
C ALA A 181 -1.80 17.13 -1.32
N ALA A 182 -1.62 16.88 -0.02
CA ALA A 182 -0.38 17.15 0.69
C ALA A 182 0.79 16.33 0.11
N MET A 183 0.56 15.05 -0.22
CA MET A 183 1.56 14.20 -0.87
C MET A 183 1.97 14.74 -2.24
N ILE A 184 1.01 15.10 -3.08
CA ILE A 184 1.27 15.65 -4.42
C ILE A 184 2.08 16.93 -4.31
N LEU A 185 1.74 17.82 -3.37
CA LEU A 185 2.47 19.06 -3.14
C LEU A 185 3.89 18.81 -2.60
N ALA A 186 4.07 17.87 -1.67
CA ALA A 186 5.39 17.49 -1.17
C ALA A 186 6.29 16.91 -2.27
N PHE A 187 5.73 16.07 -3.15
CA PHE A 187 6.45 15.56 -4.33
C PHE A 187 6.74 16.65 -5.35
N ALA A 188 5.83 17.60 -5.57
CA ALA A 188 6.11 18.74 -6.44
C ALA A 188 7.30 19.56 -5.93
N LEU A 189 7.40 19.78 -4.61
CA LEU A 189 8.56 20.44 -4.00
C LEU A 189 9.84 19.60 -4.13
N LEU A 190 9.76 18.29 -3.94
CA LEU A 190 10.89 17.36 -4.16
C LEU A 190 11.38 17.42 -5.61
N ILE A 191 10.48 17.35 -6.59
CA ILE A 191 10.82 17.37 -8.02
C ILE A 191 11.37 18.74 -8.45
N ALA A 192 10.91 19.82 -7.81
CA ALA A 192 11.42 21.16 -8.04
C ALA A 192 12.79 21.42 -7.36
N ALA A 193 13.19 20.61 -6.37
CA ALA A 193 14.37 20.84 -5.56
C ALA A 193 15.70 20.89 -6.36
N PRO A 194 15.99 19.96 -7.30
CA PRO A 194 17.19 20.06 -8.14
C PRO A 194 17.19 21.32 -9.02
N ILE A 195 16.01 21.74 -9.50
CA ILE A 195 15.85 22.94 -10.33
C ILE A 195 16.13 24.19 -9.49
N TRP A 196 15.56 24.26 -8.29
CA TRP A 196 15.78 25.35 -7.34
C TRP A 196 17.28 25.56 -7.05
N VAL A 197 17.99 24.48 -6.72
CA VAL A 197 19.42 24.51 -6.39
C VAL A 197 20.26 24.96 -7.59
N LYS A 198 19.95 24.49 -8.81
CA LYS A 198 20.58 24.96 -10.05
C LYS A 198 20.36 26.45 -10.29
N LEU A 199 19.15 26.95 -10.08
CA LEU A 199 18.84 28.38 -10.23
C LEU A 199 19.59 29.27 -9.22
N HIS A 200 20.02 28.71 -8.08
CA HIS A 200 20.86 29.38 -7.08
C HIS A 200 22.37 29.22 -7.34
N GLY A 201 22.77 28.79 -8.55
CA GLY A 201 24.16 28.78 -9.00
C GLY A 201 24.97 27.55 -8.58
N VAL A 202 24.33 26.51 -8.04
CA VAL A 202 25.00 25.27 -7.66
C VAL A 202 25.06 24.31 -8.86
N PRO A 203 26.26 23.93 -9.35
CA PRO A 203 26.42 23.08 -10.54
C PRO A 203 26.21 21.60 -10.20
N MET A 204 25.01 21.24 -9.76
CA MET A 204 24.62 19.85 -9.49
C MET A 204 24.30 19.11 -10.80
N PRO A 205 24.88 17.92 -11.06
CA PRO A 205 24.43 17.07 -12.15
C PRO A 205 23.01 16.57 -11.86
N TYR A 206 22.10 16.73 -12.82
CA TYR A 206 20.72 16.24 -12.68
C TYR A 206 20.20 15.81 -14.04
N HIS A 207 20.08 14.49 -14.19
CA HIS A 207 19.60 13.81 -15.37
C HIS A 207 18.36 13.00 -14.99
N PRO A 208 17.16 13.60 -15.04
CA PRO A 208 15.97 13.02 -14.43
C PRO A 208 15.50 11.71 -15.06
N VAL A 209 15.86 11.48 -16.33
CA VAL A 209 15.41 10.34 -17.13
C VAL A 209 16.60 9.81 -17.92
N GLU A 210 17.35 8.89 -17.32
CA GLU A 210 18.40 8.12 -17.98
C GLU A 210 18.09 6.64 -17.92
N LEU A 211 18.40 5.91 -18.99
CA LEU A 211 18.12 4.48 -19.11
C LEU A 211 19.41 3.68 -19.03
N HIS A 212 19.79 3.28 -17.83
CA HIS A 212 20.88 2.35 -17.59
C HIS A 212 20.35 0.99 -17.12
N LEU A 213 20.98 -0.09 -17.57
CA LEU A 213 20.68 -1.41 -17.06
C LEU A 213 21.28 -1.58 -15.65
N PRO A 214 20.55 -2.17 -14.70
CA PRO A 214 21.09 -2.44 -13.38
C PRO A 214 22.16 -3.54 -13.46
N ALA A 215 23.23 -3.41 -12.66
CA ALA A 215 24.17 -4.50 -12.49
C ALA A 215 23.47 -5.70 -11.83
N ALA A 216 23.78 -6.92 -12.27
CA ALA A 216 23.15 -8.16 -11.77
C ALA A 216 23.76 -8.63 -10.42
N THR A 217 23.80 -7.74 -9.43
CA THR A 217 24.24 -8.05 -8.06
C THR A 217 23.05 -8.46 -7.19
N ALA A 218 23.28 -9.25 -6.15
CA ALA A 218 22.22 -9.67 -5.23
C ALA A 218 21.47 -8.48 -4.59
N THR A 219 22.20 -7.44 -4.20
CA THR A 219 21.63 -6.19 -3.67
C THR A 219 20.73 -5.49 -4.69
N ASN A 220 21.18 -5.34 -5.95
CA ASN A 220 20.36 -4.71 -6.99
C ASN A 220 19.11 -5.53 -7.29
N LEU A 221 19.21 -6.86 -7.30
CA LEU A 221 18.06 -7.73 -7.48
C LEU A 221 17.03 -7.55 -6.34
N ALA A 222 17.48 -7.42 -5.09
CA ALA A 222 16.61 -7.13 -3.96
C ALA A 222 15.96 -5.73 -4.07
N LEU A 223 16.70 -4.70 -4.47
CA LEU A 223 16.17 -3.35 -4.71
C LEU A 223 15.15 -3.33 -5.87
N ILE A 224 15.40 -4.09 -6.94
CA ILE A 224 14.45 -4.28 -8.05
C ILE A 224 13.16 -4.93 -7.54
N SER A 225 13.27 -5.97 -6.71
CA SER A 225 12.13 -6.60 -6.06
C SER A 225 11.31 -5.61 -5.24
N GLN A 226 11.97 -4.78 -4.42
CA GLN A 226 11.28 -3.74 -3.64
C GLN A 226 10.60 -2.70 -4.55
N THR A 227 11.23 -2.31 -5.66
CA THR A 227 10.67 -1.37 -6.64
C THR A 227 9.48 -1.96 -7.41
N LEU A 228 9.45 -3.29 -7.62
CA LEU A 228 8.27 -3.98 -8.15
C LEU A 228 7.10 -3.86 -7.18
N ILE A 229 7.33 -4.13 -5.90
CA ILE A 229 6.28 -4.05 -4.87
C ILE A 229 5.86 -2.60 -4.62
N ALA A 230 6.76 -1.62 -4.72
CA ALA A 230 6.44 -0.20 -4.56
C ALA A 230 5.33 0.30 -5.50
N SER A 231 5.13 -0.36 -6.64
CA SER A 231 4.08 -0.07 -7.61
C SER A 231 2.72 -0.70 -7.24
N SER A 232 2.60 -1.36 -6.10
CA SER A 232 1.38 -2.05 -5.65
C SER A 232 0.34 -1.07 -5.05
N GLY A 233 -0.92 -1.50 -4.95
CA GLY A 233 -1.96 -0.81 -4.18
C GLY A 233 -3.25 -0.47 -4.93
N LEU A 234 -3.30 -0.57 -6.26
CA LEU A 234 -4.47 -0.15 -7.03
C LEU A 234 -5.74 -0.95 -6.70
N GLU A 235 -5.60 -2.22 -6.34
CA GLU A 235 -6.69 -3.10 -5.95
C GLU A 235 -7.27 -2.76 -4.58
N TYR A 236 -6.52 -2.02 -3.73
CA TYR A 236 -6.93 -1.77 -2.35
C TYR A 236 -8.26 -0.99 -2.31
N LEU A 237 -8.47 -0.10 -3.29
CA LEU A 237 -9.75 0.58 -3.48
C LEU A 237 -10.93 -0.33 -3.78
N ALA A 238 -10.70 -1.50 -4.37
CA ALA A 238 -11.78 -2.45 -4.62
C ALA A 238 -12.34 -3.06 -3.32
N ILE A 239 -11.61 -2.96 -2.20
CA ILE A 239 -12.14 -3.35 -0.89
C ILE A 239 -13.35 -2.49 -0.53
N LEU A 240 -13.34 -1.20 -0.90
CA LEU A 240 -14.37 -0.20 -0.60
C LEU A 240 -15.39 -0.03 -1.74
N ALA A 241 -15.58 -1.06 -2.59
CA ALA A 241 -16.44 -0.95 -3.76
C ALA A 241 -17.93 -0.71 -3.42
N GLY A 242 -18.42 -1.29 -2.33
CA GLY A 242 -19.78 -1.09 -1.80
C GLY A 242 -20.01 0.31 -1.24
N GLU A 243 -18.95 1.00 -0.77
CA GLU A 243 -18.99 2.41 -0.34
C GLU A 243 -18.69 3.41 -1.48
N THR A 244 -18.54 2.92 -2.72
CA THR A 244 -18.21 3.74 -3.90
C THR A 244 -19.44 4.00 -4.78
N HIS A 245 -19.58 5.22 -5.30
CA HIS A 245 -20.58 5.53 -6.34
C HIS A 245 -20.16 4.90 -7.68
N HIS A 246 -21.06 4.15 -8.31
CA HIS A 246 -20.80 3.46 -9.60
C HIS A 246 -19.45 2.71 -9.64
N PRO A 247 -19.22 1.74 -8.72
CA PRO A 247 -17.90 1.14 -8.49
C PRO A 247 -17.26 0.57 -9.76
N GLN A 248 -18.05 -0.11 -10.59
CA GLN A 248 -17.65 -0.72 -11.87
C GLN A 248 -16.96 0.29 -12.81
N ARG A 249 -17.40 1.55 -12.80
CA ARG A 249 -16.92 2.59 -13.72
C ARG A 249 -15.90 3.50 -13.05
N ASN A 250 -16.15 3.92 -11.81
CA ASN A 250 -15.34 4.91 -11.15
C ASN A 250 -14.00 4.34 -10.66
N ILE A 251 -13.96 3.11 -10.14
CA ILE A 251 -12.69 2.47 -9.73
C ILE A 251 -11.81 2.26 -10.97
N SER A 252 -12.35 1.67 -12.03
CA SER A 252 -11.63 1.48 -13.29
C SER A 252 -11.11 2.79 -13.91
N ARG A 253 -11.88 3.88 -13.85
CA ARG A 253 -11.43 5.20 -14.35
C ARG A 253 -10.36 5.83 -13.47
N SER A 254 -10.47 5.68 -12.15
CA SER A 254 -9.48 6.22 -11.21
C SER A 254 -8.10 5.64 -11.49
N VAL A 255 -8.01 4.35 -11.79
CA VAL A 255 -6.76 3.67 -12.17
C VAL A 255 -6.12 4.37 -13.37
N VAL A 256 -6.87 4.56 -14.47
CA VAL A 256 -6.33 5.17 -15.69
C VAL A 256 -5.89 6.62 -15.48
N LEU A 257 -6.62 7.38 -14.65
CA LEU A 257 -6.34 8.79 -14.40
C LEU A 257 -5.21 9.03 -13.39
N ALA A 258 -5.07 8.17 -12.37
CA ALA A 258 -4.04 8.30 -11.35
C ALA A 258 -2.67 7.79 -11.84
N SER A 259 -2.64 6.81 -12.74
CA SER A 259 -1.40 6.14 -13.16
C SER A 259 -0.33 7.09 -13.71
N PRO A 260 -0.62 8.04 -14.61
CA PRO A 260 0.39 8.97 -15.11
C PRO A 260 1.01 9.83 -14.02
N ILE A 261 0.20 10.23 -13.02
CA ILE A 261 0.64 11.03 -11.88
C ILE A 261 1.60 10.21 -11.01
N ILE A 262 1.23 8.96 -10.69
CA ILE A 262 2.03 8.02 -9.91
C ILE A 262 3.38 7.75 -10.59
N ILE A 263 3.38 7.47 -11.89
CA ILE A 263 4.60 7.21 -12.68
C ILE A 263 5.53 8.43 -12.63
N ALA A 264 5.00 9.63 -12.87
CA ALA A 264 5.78 10.86 -12.82
C ALA A 264 6.38 11.10 -11.42
N MET A 265 5.59 10.90 -10.36
CA MET A 265 6.04 11.05 -8.98
C MET A 265 7.17 10.08 -8.65
N PHE A 266 7.06 8.80 -9.02
CA PHE A 266 8.11 7.83 -8.73
C PHE A 266 9.39 8.08 -9.51
N VAL A 267 9.33 8.27 -10.84
CA VAL A 267 10.53 8.47 -11.66
C VAL A 267 11.25 9.78 -11.32
N LEU A 268 10.51 10.89 -11.24
CA LEU A 268 11.09 12.21 -11.00
C LEU A 268 11.43 12.43 -9.52
N GLY A 269 10.66 11.87 -8.60
CA GLY A 269 10.97 11.91 -7.17
C GLY A 269 12.23 11.11 -6.86
N THR A 270 12.37 9.91 -7.43
CA THR A 270 13.57 9.06 -7.27
C THR A 270 14.81 9.74 -7.86
N SER A 271 14.70 10.33 -9.05
CA SER A 271 15.84 11.04 -9.65
C SER A 271 16.26 12.27 -8.85
N SER A 272 15.31 12.94 -8.18
CA SER A 272 15.61 14.05 -7.28
C SER A 272 16.40 13.56 -6.06
N VAL A 273 15.96 12.49 -5.40
CA VAL A 273 16.70 11.88 -4.27
C VAL A 273 18.11 11.46 -4.70
N LEU A 274 18.24 10.80 -5.84
CA LEU A 274 19.53 10.35 -6.39
C LEU A 274 20.48 11.53 -6.64
N ALA A 275 20.01 12.62 -7.24
CA ALA A 275 20.85 13.77 -7.55
C ALA A 275 21.48 14.40 -6.30
N PHE A 276 20.71 14.50 -5.20
CA PHE A 276 21.23 15.01 -3.93
C PHE A 276 22.14 14.00 -3.23
N HIS A 277 21.85 12.71 -3.32
CA HIS A 277 22.73 11.66 -2.82
C HIS A 277 24.12 11.73 -3.48
N GLU A 278 24.18 11.78 -4.80
CA GLU A 278 25.45 11.84 -5.56
C GLU A 278 26.19 13.16 -5.37
N TYR A 279 25.47 14.28 -5.40
CA TYR A 279 26.07 15.60 -5.28
C TYR A 279 26.70 15.85 -3.90
N THR A 280 26.04 15.39 -2.83
CA THR A 280 26.50 15.64 -1.46
C THR A 280 27.35 14.51 -0.88
N GLY A 281 27.32 13.32 -1.47
CA GLY A 281 27.92 12.11 -0.90
C GLY A 281 27.21 11.61 0.37
N THR A 282 26.04 12.17 0.71
CA THR A 282 25.28 11.77 1.90
C THR A 282 24.54 10.46 1.62
N ALA A 283 24.75 9.44 2.45
CA ALA A 283 24.02 8.17 2.33
C ALA A 283 22.50 8.38 2.43
N ILE A 284 21.74 7.64 1.61
CA ILE A 284 20.28 7.73 1.56
C ILE A 284 19.69 7.24 2.89
N ASN A 285 18.85 8.06 3.51
CA ASN A 285 18.04 7.66 4.64
C ASN A 285 16.80 6.92 4.12
N PHE A 286 16.77 5.59 4.21
CA PHE A 286 15.65 4.79 3.70
C PHE A 286 14.34 4.95 4.47
N VAL A 287 14.38 5.48 5.70
CA VAL A 287 13.17 5.74 6.52
C VAL A 287 12.56 7.09 6.14
N ALA A 288 13.38 8.11 5.90
CA ALA A 288 12.94 9.47 5.59
C ALA A 288 13.74 10.10 4.43
N PRO A 289 13.70 9.51 3.21
CA PRO A 289 14.53 9.97 2.10
C PRO A 289 14.08 11.34 1.59
N ILE A 290 12.77 11.57 1.51
CA ILE A 290 12.22 12.85 1.01
C ILE A 290 12.56 14.00 1.99
N PRO A 291 12.30 13.90 3.31
CA PRO A 291 12.73 14.93 4.27
C PRO A 291 14.24 15.21 4.21
N GLN A 292 15.07 14.17 4.12
CA GLN A 292 16.52 14.33 3.98
C GLN A 292 16.86 15.14 2.73
N THR A 293 16.33 14.76 1.57
CA THR A 293 16.58 15.45 0.30
C THR A 293 16.11 16.90 0.33
N LEU A 294 14.94 17.19 0.89
CA LEU A 294 14.42 18.55 1.01
C LEU A 294 15.33 19.41 1.91
N MET A 295 15.82 18.86 3.01
CA MET A 295 16.76 19.55 3.89
C MET A 295 18.12 19.79 3.21
N LEU A 296 18.62 18.84 2.41
CA LEU A 296 19.84 19.03 1.59
C LEU A 296 19.63 20.09 0.49
N ALA A 297 18.41 20.19 -0.04
CA ALA A 297 18.09 21.10 -1.14
C ALA A 297 17.87 22.55 -0.71
N PHE A 298 17.01 22.76 0.28
CA PHE A 298 16.60 24.10 0.69
C PHE A 298 17.34 24.58 1.95
N GLY A 299 18.01 23.69 2.68
CA GLY A 299 18.77 24.03 3.88
C GLY A 299 17.89 24.34 5.11
N ASP A 300 18.54 24.85 6.15
CA ASP A 300 17.95 25.14 7.47
C ASP A 300 17.85 26.65 7.78
N HIS A 301 18.11 27.51 6.79
CA HIS A 301 18.08 28.97 6.93
C HIS A 301 17.16 29.67 5.90
N GLY A 302 16.72 30.88 6.22
CA GLY A 302 15.96 31.75 5.32
C GLY A 302 14.67 31.14 4.78
N VAL A 303 14.33 31.48 3.53
CA VAL A 303 13.15 30.97 2.81
C VAL A 303 13.22 29.47 2.59
N GLY A 304 14.43 28.93 2.40
CA GLY A 304 14.63 27.50 2.18
C GLY A 304 14.22 26.64 3.38
N SER A 305 14.52 27.10 4.61
CA SER A 305 14.05 26.45 5.83
C SER A 305 12.53 26.34 5.90
N LEU A 306 11.82 27.40 5.49
CA LEU A 306 10.36 27.41 5.46
C LEU A 306 9.82 26.39 4.46
N LEU A 307 10.42 26.30 3.26
CA LEU A 307 10.05 25.31 2.24
C LEU A 307 10.29 23.88 2.72
N SER A 308 11.45 23.58 3.31
CA SER A 308 11.74 22.25 3.89
C SER A 308 10.72 21.89 4.97
N ARG A 309 10.48 22.78 5.93
CA ARG A 309 9.56 22.49 7.05
C ARG A 309 8.13 22.32 6.57
N LEU A 310 7.67 23.14 5.62
CA LEU A 310 6.36 23.01 5.02
C LEU A 310 6.23 21.68 4.28
N ALA A 311 7.22 21.31 3.46
CA ALA A 311 7.23 20.06 2.73
C ALA A 311 7.21 18.84 3.67
N ILE A 312 7.99 18.87 4.75
CA ILE A 312 8.00 17.79 5.74
C ILE A 312 6.68 17.74 6.51
N LEU A 313 6.07 18.88 6.86
CA LEU A 313 4.73 18.91 7.46
C LEU A 313 3.68 18.26 6.53
N LEU A 314 3.75 18.51 5.22
CA LEU A 314 2.87 17.87 4.24
C LEU A 314 3.07 16.34 4.19
N LEU A 315 4.31 15.85 4.34
CA LEU A 315 4.60 14.41 4.44
C LEU A 315 4.03 13.79 5.73
N GLN A 316 4.09 14.51 6.85
CA GLN A 316 3.45 14.06 8.09
C GLN A 316 1.93 13.94 7.94
N ILE A 317 1.28 14.90 7.27
CA ILE A 317 -0.15 14.84 6.94
C ILE A 317 -0.43 13.63 6.05
N ARG A 318 0.42 13.39 5.04
CA ARG A 318 0.33 12.20 4.18
C ARG A 318 0.40 10.90 4.99
N ILE A 319 1.33 10.78 5.94
CA ILE A 319 1.50 9.56 6.74
C ILE A 319 0.21 9.22 7.49
N LEU A 320 -0.40 10.21 8.15
CA LEU A 320 -1.65 10.03 8.88
C LEU A 320 -2.80 9.59 7.94
N GLY A 321 -2.91 10.21 6.77
CA GLY A 321 -3.94 9.85 5.79
C GLY A 321 -3.74 8.48 5.15
N ALA A 322 -2.49 8.11 4.81
CA ALA A 322 -2.17 6.82 4.22
C ALA A 322 -2.46 5.68 5.21
N ALA A 323 -2.04 5.84 6.47
CA ALA A 323 -2.38 4.89 7.53
C ALA A 323 -3.89 4.79 7.74
N ASN A 324 -4.62 5.91 7.78
CA ASN A 324 -6.07 5.91 7.91
C ASN A 324 -6.78 5.24 6.72
N PHE A 325 -6.28 5.44 5.51
CA PHE A 325 -6.81 4.81 4.30
C PHE A 325 -6.62 3.29 4.33
N MET A 326 -5.40 2.83 4.66
CA MET A 326 -5.11 1.40 4.86
C MET A 326 -5.96 0.83 5.99
N PHE A 327 -6.16 1.57 7.06
CA PHE A 327 -6.99 1.12 8.17
C PHE A 327 -8.46 0.96 7.79
N ALA A 328 -8.95 1.72 6.79
CA ALA A 328 -10.27 1.46 6.22
C ALA A 328 -10.33 0.02 5.65
N GLY A 329 -9.35 -0.42 4.85
CA GLY A 329 -9.36 -1.80 4.33
C GLY A 329 -9.20 -2.87 5.43
N VAL A 330 -8.38 -2.63 6.46
CA VAL A 330 -8.21 -3.50 7.65
C VAL A 330 -9.54 -3.79 8.35
N THR A 331 -10.49 -2.86 8.28
CA THR A 331 -11.77 -2.97 8.98
C THR A 331 -12.87 -3.53 8.10
N ARG A 332 -12.81 -3.35 6.77
CA ARG A 332 -13.79 -3.90 5.82
C ARG A 332 -13.50 -5.36 5.47
N LEU A 333 -12.23 -5.77 5.39
CA LEU A 333 -11.88 -7.17 5.03
C LEU A 333 -12.41 -8.21 6.03
N PRO A 334 -12.24 -8.06 7.37
CA PRO A 334 -12.84 -9.00 8.32
C PRO A 334 -14.37 -8.94 8.31
N MET A 335 -14.96 -7.77 8.05
CA MET A 335 -16.41 -7.60 7.93
C MET A 335 -16.96 -8.43 6.76
N THR A 336 -16.37 -8.32 5.57
CA THR A 336 -16.81 -9.07 4.39
C THR A 336 -16.58 -10.57 4.53
N ALA A 337 -15.44 -11.00 5.08
CA ALA A 337 -15.21 -12.40 5.42
C ALA A 337 -16.18 -12.92 6.50
N GLY A 338 -16.69 -12.03 7.35
CA GLY A 338 -17.67 -12.34 8.39
C GLY A 338 -19.07 -12.60 7.84
N TRP A 339 -19.47 -11.88 6.77
CA TRP A 339 -20.70 -12.16 6.03
C TRP A 339 -20.70 -13.55 5.39
N ASP A 340 -19.52 -14.01 4.96
CA ASP A 340 -19.32 -15.36 4.41
C ASP A 340 -19.05 -16.44 5.48
N HIS A 341 -19.18 -16.09 6.76
CA HIS A 341 -18.96 -16.98 7.92
C HIS A 341 -17.55 -17.61 8.01
N LEU A 342 -16.56 -17.02 7.33
CA LEU A 342 -15.16 -17.47 7.38
C LEU A 342 -14.42 -16.97 8.62
N VAL A 343 -14.92 -15.89 9.24
CA VAL A 343 -14.47 -15.39 10.55
C VAL A 343 -15.68 -15.31 11.51
N PRO A 344 -15.47 -15.08 12.83
CA PRO A 344 -16.57 -14.87 13.76
C PRO A 344 -17.50 -13.73 13.33
N GLY A 345 -18.81 -13.99 13.30
CA GLY A 345 -19.81 -13.06 12.75
C GLY A 345 -19.90 -11.72 13.49
N TRP A 346 -19.42 -11.63 14.73
CA TRP A 346 -19.36 -10.36 15.47
C TRP A 346 -18.41 -9.33 14.83
N LEU A 347 -17.44 -9.76 14.01
CA LEU A 347 -16.58 -8.84 13.23
C LEU A 347 -17.34 -8.12 12.11
N ALA A 348 -18.45 -8.68 11.66
CA ALA A 348 -19.34 -8.07 10.67
C ALA A 348 -20.39 -7.12 11.30
N HIS A 349 -20.36 -6.93 12.63
CA HIS A 349 -21.32 -6.06 13.31
C HIS A 349 -21.07 -4.59 12.97
N LEU A 350 -22.11 -3.92 12.48
CA LEU A 350 -22.08 -2.50 12.13
C LEU A 350 -22.62 -1.63 13.26
N HIS A 351 -21.94 -0.52 13.54
CA HIS A 351 -22.36 0.48 14.50
C HIS A 351 -23.74 1.06 14.10
N PRO A 352 -24.73 1.14 15.02
CA PRO A 352 -26.11 1.53 14.69
C PRO A 352 -26.23 2.89 13.97
N ARG A 353 -25.48 3.89 14.46
CA ARG A 353 -25.46 5.26 13.92
C ARG A 353 -24.57 5.44 12.69
N PHE A 354 -23.29 5.11 12.81
CA PHE A 354 -22.28 5.38 11.78
C PHE A 354 -22.19 4.33 10.68
N ARG A 355 -22.80 3.15 10.86
CA ARG A 355 -22.74 2.01 9.93
C ARG A 355 -21.31 1.57 9.61
N THR A 356 -20.42 1.68 10.59
CA THR A 356 -19.00 1.27 10.52
C THR A 356 -18.79 -0.04 11.28
N PRO A 357 -17.85 -0.91 10.87
CA PRO A 357 -17.59 -2.19 11.54
C PRO A 357 -16.80 -1.99 12.84
N SER A 358 -17.50 -1.63 13.92
CA SER A 358 -16.90 -1.20 15.20
C SER A 358 -15.97 -2.24 15.81
N ASN A 359 -16.34 -3.51 15.72
CA ASN A 359 -15.56 -4.59 16.29
C ASN A 359 -14.28 -4.87 15.48
N ALA A 360 -14.36 -4.81 14.15
CA ALA A 360 -13.18 -4.91 13.30
C ALA A 360 -12.23 -3.72 13.50
N ILE A 361 -12.76 -2.52 13.76
CA ILE A 361 -11.97 -1.34 14.14
C ILE A 361 -11.17 -1.59 15.41
N LEU A 362 -11.82 -2.09 16.48
CA LEU A 362 -11.13 -2.36 17.74
C LEU A 362 -10.03 -3.42 17.55
N VAL A 363 -10.34 -4.55 16.90
CA VAL A 363 -9.35 -5.61 16.64
C VAL A 363 -8.18 -5.10 15.81
N GLY A 364 -8.45 -4.34 14.74
CA GLY A 364 -7.41 -3.73 13.91
C GLY A 364 -6.53 -2.77 14.71
N ALA A 365 -7.13 -1.91 15.55
CA ALA A 365 -6.39 -0.94 16.36
C ALA A 365 -5.48 -1.64 17.38
N PHE A 366 -6.00 -2.65 18.09
CA PHE A 366 -5.19 -3.46 19.00
C PHE A 366 -4.08 -4.22 18.29
N ALA A 367 -4.33 -4.75 17.10
CA ALA A 367 -3.32 -5.44 16.31
C ALA A 367 -2.19 -4.48 15.88
N VAL A 368 -2.52 -3.29 15.36
CA VAL A 368 -1.53 -2.25 15.00
C VAL A 368 -0.73 -1.81 16.23
N ALA A 369 -1.40 -1.55 17.36
CA ALA A 369 -0.73 -1.20 18.62
C ALA A 369 0.22 -2.32 19.09
N GLY A 370 -0.22 -3.58 19.06
CA GLY A 370 0.61 -4.72 19.40
C GLY A 370 1.84 -4.86 18.49
N LEU A 371 1.67 -4.66 17.18
CA LEU A 371 2.76 -4.68 16.22
C LEU A 371 3.78 -3.56 16.51
N LEU A 372 3.32 -2.34 16.77
CA LEU A 372 4.21 -1.23 17.13
C LEU A 372 5.02 -1.54 18.40
N LEU A 373 4.40 -2.10 19.44
CA LEU A 373 5.10 -2.51 20.66
C LEU A 373 6.17 -3.56 20.37
N LEU A 374 5.84 -4.58 19.59
CA LEU A 374 6.77 -5.66 19.23
C LEU A 374 7.92 -5.16 18.36
N SER A 375 7.65 -4.26 17.42
CA SER A 375 8.65 -3.73 16.51
C SER A 375 9.70 -2.89 17.21
N TYR A 376 9.34 -2.10 18.22
CA TYR A 376 10.29 -1.28 18.99
C TYR A 376 10.88 -2.01 20.22
N ALA A 377 10.52 -3.27 20.46
CA ALA A 377 11.06 -4.07 21.54
C ALA A 377 12.50 -4.53 21.22
N GLY A 378 13.49 -3.70 21.54
CA GLY A 378 14.91 -4.06 21.49
C GLY A 378 15.57 -3.99 20.11
N SER A 379 14.95 -3.33 19.14
CA SER A 379 15.51 -3.08 17.80
C SER A 379 15.76 -1.59 17.57
N HIS A 380 16.67 -1.25 16.66
CA HIS A 380 16.83 0.15 16.23
C HIS A 380 15.69 0.53 15.28
N ALA A 381 15.36 1.83 15.19
CA ALA A 381 14.24 2.31 14.36
C ALA A 381 14.32 1.86 12.89
N SER A 382 15.53 1.83 12.32
CA SER A 382 15.79 1.38 10.94
C SER A 382 15.59 -0.13 10.75
N GLU A 383 16.00 -0.95 11.73
CA GLU A 383 15.78 -2.41 11.70
C GLU A 383 14.29 -2.73 11.84
N ALA A 384 13.59 -2.06 12.76
CA ALA A 384 12.15 -2.20 12.94
C ALA A 384 11.39 -1.90 11.64
N PHE A 385 11.73 -0.79 10.98
CA PHE A 385 11.17 -0.40 9.69
C PHE A 385 11.41 -1.48 8.62
N ALA A 386 12.65 -1.96 8.48
CA ALA A 386 13.00 -2.95 7.47
C ALA A 386 12.30 -4.29 7.68
N LEU A 387 12.21 -4.74 8.93
CA LEU A 387 11.53 -5.99 9.30
C LEU A 387 10.03 -5.91 8.97
N LEU A 388 9.36 -4.84 9.40
CA LEU A 388 7.94 -4.62 9.13
C LEU A 388 7.66 -4.53 7.62
N ASN A 389 8.46 -3.74 6.90
CA ASN A 389 8.33 -3.56 5.46
C ASN A 389 8.51 -4.88 4.70
N ASN A 390 9.54 -5.67 5.02
CA ASN A 390 9.76 -6.92 4.30
C ASN A 390 8.71 -7.99 4.62
N ALA A 391 8.26 -8.06 5.89
CA ALA A 391 7.19 -8.99 6.27
C ALA A 391 5.84 -8.59 5.64
N SER A 392 5.50 -7.30 5.61
CA SER A 392 4.26 -6.81 4.98
C SER A 392 4.25 -7.16 3.50
N ASN A 393 5.33 -6.83 2.81
CA ASN A 393 5.51 -7.10 1.39
C ASN A 393 5.40 -8.61 1.08
N ALA A 394 5.78 -9.48 2.01
CA ALA A 394 5.75 -10.94 1.82
C ALA A 394 4.33 -11.45 1.66
N CYS A 395 3.51 -11.06 2.62
CA CYS A 395 2.10 -11.33 2.60
C CYS A 395 1.48 -10.75 1.33
N TYR A 396 1.86 -9.53 0.95
CA TYR A 396 1.22 -8.88 -0.20
C TYR A 396 1.58 -9.54 -1.53
N SER A 397 2.84 -9.90 -1.74
CA SER A 397 3.26 -10.61 -2.96
C SER A 397 2.53 -11.96 -3.13
N LEU A 398 2.29 -12.70 -2.04
CA LEU A 398 1.49 -13.93 -2.09
C LEU A 398 0.04 -13.67 -2.54
N ALA A 399 -0.58 -12.59 -2.05
CA ALA A 399 -1.92 -12.18 -2.47
C ALA A 399 -1.96 -11.79 -3.96
N TYR A 400 -0.92 -11.09 -4.46
CA TYR A 400 -0.81 -10.74 -5.88
C TYR A 400 -0.61 -11.94 -6.80
N VAL A 401 0.18 -12.94 -6.38
CA VAL A 401 0.31 -14.18 -7.14
C VAL A 401 -1.07 -14.79 -7.34
N ALA A 402 -1.89 -14.89 -6.27
CA ALA A 402 -3.26 -15.35 -6.40
C ALA A 402 -4.09 -14.46 -7.34
N MET A 403 -4.00 -13.14 -7.21
CA MET A 403 -4.73 -12.20 -8.08
C MET A 403 -4.45 -12.43 -9.57
N PHE A 404 -3.18 -12.52 -9.95
CA PHE A 404 -2.77 -12.72 -11.35
C PHE A 404 -3.10 -14.11 -11.87
N LEU A 405 -3.20 -15.10 -10.98
CA LEU A 405 -3.65 -16.44 -11.35
C LEU A 405 -5.16 -16.51 -11.58
N ILE A 406 -6.00 -15.59 -11.05
CA ILE A 406 -7.46 -15.64 -11.26
C ILE A 406 -7.84 -15.66 -12.76
N PRO A 407 -7.34 -14.75 -13.62
CA PRO A 407 -7.65 -14.78 -15.05
C PRO A 407 -7.09 -15.99 -15.81
N ILE A 408 -6.04 -16.62 -15.30
CA ILE A 408 -5.31 -17.73 -15.94
C ILE A 408 -5.91 -19.09 -15.54
N ALA A 409 -6.01 -19.34 -14.24
CA ALA A 409 -6.28 -20.63 -13.61
C ALA A 409 -7.50 -20.63 -12.69
N GLY A 410 -8.15 -19.49 -12.47
CA GLY A 410 -9.39 -19.42 -11.69
C GLY A 410 -10.57 -20.13 -12.36
N ALA A 411 -11.71 -20.14 -11.67
CA ALA A 411 -12.94 -20.81 -12.08
C ALA A 411 -13.32 -20.55 -13.55
N ILE A 412 -13.85 -21.58 -14.22
CA ILE A 412 -14.17 -21.53 -15.65
C ILE A 412 -15.12 -20.38 -15.99
N ALA A 413 -16.09 -20.11 -15.12
CA ALA A 413 -17.07 -19.03 -15.27
C ALA A 413 -16.44 -17.63 -15.35
N ILE A 414 -15.29 -17.41 -14.69
CA ILE A 414 -14.56 -16.13 -14.71
C ILE A 414 -13.63 -16.09 -15.93
N ARG A 415 -12.79 -17.13 -16.10
CA ARG A 415 -11.76 -17.16 -17.13
C ARG A 415 -12.31 -17.17 -18.56
N SER A 416 -13.56 -17.60 -18.77
CA SER A 416 -14.22 -17.63 -20.08
C SER A 416 -14.64 -16.24 -20.55
N GLN A 417 -14.92 -15.33 -19.61
CA GLN A 417 -15.32 -13.97 -19.90
C GLN A 417 -14.10 -13.08 -20.18
N ILE A 418 -12.91 -13.47 -19.70
CA ILE A 418 -11.69 -12.67 -19.83
C ILE A 418 -10.98 -12.94 -21.18
N PRO A 419 -10.70 -11.91 -22.00
CA PRO A 419 -10.00 -12.04 -23.28
C PRO A 419 -8.64 -12.71 -23.14
N ARG A 420 -8.20 -13.44 -24.17
CA ARG A 420 -6.91 -14.15 -24.18
C ARG A 420 -5.71 -13.23 -23.95
N TRP A 421 -5.72 -12.02 -24.51
CA TRP A 421 -4.62 -11.07 -24.34
C TRP A 421 -4.42 -10.64 -22.88
N VAL A 422 -5.50 -10.56 -22.10
CA VAL A 422 -5.44 -10.23 -20.66
C VAL A 422 -4.68 -11.31 -19.90
N LYS A 423 -4.85 -12.58 -20.28
CA LYS A 423 -4.15 -13.71 -19.66
C LYS A 423 -2.65 -13.65 -19.92
N TRP A 424 -2.23 -13.26 -21.13
CA TRP A 424 -0.83 -13.03 -21.45
C TRP A 424 -0.22 -11.88 -20.63
N VAL A 425 -0.98 -10.80 -20.43
CA VAL A 425 -0.58 -9.67 -19.59
C VAL A 425 -0.41 -10.08 -18.12
N MET A 426 -1.13 -11.10 -17.62
CA MET A 426 -0.95 -11.56 -16.24
C MET A 426 0.39 -12.30 -16.01
N ILE A 427 0.97 -12.92 -17.04
CA ILE A 427 2.18 -13.76 -16.88
C ILE A 427 3.38 -12.96 -16.34
N PRO A 428 3.74 -11.79 -16.91
CA PRO A 428 4.77 -10.93 -16.32
C PRO A 428 4.50 -10.58 -14.85
N GLY A 429 3.23 -10.34 -14.50
CA GLY A 429 2.83 -10.04 -13.11
C GLY A 429 3.07 -11.22 -12.17
N VAL A 430 2.72 -12.45 -12.58
CA VAL A 430 3.02 -13.67 -11.81
C VAL A 430 4.53 -13.81 -11.62
N VAL A 431 5.31 -13.69 -12.70
CA VAL A 431 6.77 -13.83 -12.65
C VAL A 431 7.40 -12.78 -11.74
N ALA A 432 6.97 -11.51 -11.86
CA ALA A 432 7.44 -10.41 -11.02
C ALA A 432 7.17 -10.66 -9.53
N MET A 433 6.00 -11.18 -9.18
CA MET A 433 5.65 -11.43 -7.76
C MET A 433 6.30 -12.68 -7.20
N VAL A 434 6.47 -13.74 -8.00
CA VAL A 434 7.26 -14.91 -7.57
C VAL A 434 8.72 -14.51 -7.37
N PHE A 435 9.28 -13.73 -8.30
CA PHE A 435 10.62 -13.14 -8.15
C PHE A 435 10.73 -12.31 -6.86
N ALA A 436 9.72 -11.49 -6.57
CA ALA A 436 9.73 -10.65 -5.39
C ALA A 436 9.65 -11.46 -4.07
N VAL A 437 8.81 -12.50 -4.01
CA VAL A 437 8.74 -13.43 -2.86
C VAL A 437 10.10 -14.08 -2.59
N CYS A 438 10.81 -14.50 -3.65
CA CYS A 438 12.11 -15.16 -3.50
C CYS A 438 13.20 -14.22 -2.97
N LEU A 439 13.13 -12.92 -3.28
CA LEU A 439 14.20 -11.96 -2.96
C LEU A 439 13.95 -11.10 -1.74
N GLN A 440 12.74 -11.07 -1.22
CA GLN A 440 12.39 -10.23 -0.07
C GLN A 440 13.05 -10.65 1.24
N ALA A 441 13.46 -11.92 1.35
CA ALA A 441 14.29 -12.37 2.46
C ALA A 441 15.72 -11.80 2.38
N TYR A 442 16.15 -11.31 1.21
CA TYR A 442 17.45 -10.68 1.06
C TYR A 442 17.40 -9.24 1.60
N PRO A 443 18.32 -8.86 2.50
CA PRO A 443 18.35 -7.51 3.04
C PRO A 443 18.79 -6.52 1.96
N PHE A 444 18.07 -5.40 1.85
CA PHE A 444 18.47 -4.26 1.01
C PHE A 444 19.20 -3.17 1.81
N LEU A 445 19.34 -3.36 3.12
CA LEU A 445 20.09 -2.52 4.04
C LEU A 445 21.28 -3.31 4.58
N ASP A 446 22.31 -2.60 5.04
CA ASP A 446 23.40 -3.22 5.79
C ASP A 446 22.85 -3.79 7.10
N VAL A 447 22.82 -5.12 7.17
CA VAL A 447 22.45 -5.87 8.37
C VAL A 447 23.66 -6.64 8.88
N PRO A 448 23.84 -6.78 10.20
CA PRO A 448 25.01 -7.47 10.77
C PRO A 448 25.17 -8.91 10.28
N ASN A 449 24.04 -9.61 10.06
CA ASN A 449 24.04 -10.97 9.52
C ASN A 449 22.88 -11.18 8.54
N PRO A 450 23.16 -11.19 7.22
CA PRO A 450 22.16 -11.37 6.17
C PRO A 450 21.38 -12.69 6.26
N MET A 451 22.03 -13.77 6.70
CA MET A 451 21.38 -15.08 6.81
C MET A 451 20.37 -15.10 7.96
N VAL A 452 20.73 -14.52 9.11
CA VAL A 452 19.80 -14.38 10.25
C VAL A 452 18.60 -13.51 9.84
N PHE A 453 18.84 -12.42 9.12
CA PHE A 453 17.77 -11.58 8.60
C PHE A 453 16.83 -12.35 7.67
N ALA A 454 17.37 -13.08 6.69
CA ALA A 454 16.60 -13.89 5.76
C ALA A 454 15.76 -14.97 6.49
N ILE A 455 16.36 -15.67 7.46
CA ILE A 455 15.66 -16.66 8.29
C ILE A 455 14.52 -16.00 9.06
N LYS A 456 14.74 -14.83 9.67
CA LYS A 456 13.68 -14.09 10.38
C LYS A 456 12.51 -13.78 9.45
N ILE A 457 12.76 -13.26 8.25
CA ILE A 457 11.69 -12.93 7.28
C ILE A 457 10.94 -14.18 6.84
N VAL A 458 11.65 -15.23 6.41
CA VAL A 458 11.02 -16.48 5.95
C VAL A 458 10.20 -17.14 7.05
N LEU A 459 10.75 -17.28 8.26
CA LEU A 459 10.03 -17.87 9.39
C LEU A 459 8.81 -17.03 9.79
N THR A 460 8.93 -15.69 9.76
CA THR A 460 7.80 -14.81 10.06
C THR A 460 6.69 -14.97 9.03
N THR A 461 7.01 -14.97 7.73
CA THR A 461 6.04 -15.17 6.66
C THR A 461 5.35 -16.53 6.74
N LEU A 462 6.13 -17.60 6.99
CA LEU A 462 5.59 -18.94 7.17
C LEU A 462 4.71 -19.05 8.42
N ALA A 463 5.14 -18.47 9.55
CA ALA A 463 4.37 -18.47 10.80
C ALA A 463 3.05 -17.72 10.64
N LEU A 464 3.05 -16.52 10.02
CA LEU A 464 1.85 -15.74 9.75
C LEU A 464 0.86 -16.52 8.88
N ASN A 465 1.34 -17.19 7.83
CA ASN A 465 0.48 -18.00 6.95
C ASN A 465 -0.01 -19.29 7.63
N ALA A 466 0.82 -19.94 8.44
CA ALA A 466 0.44 -21.12 9.21
C ALA A 466 -0.64 -20.77 10.26
N LEU A 467 -0.53 -19.61 10.91
CA LEU A 467 -1.55 -19.09 11.83
C LEU A 467 -2.87 -18.83 11.11
N GLY A 468 -2.84 -18.18 9.94
CA GLY A 468 -4.04 -17.96 9.12
C GLY A 468 -4.70 -19.25 8.69
N TYR A 469 -3.92 -20.19 8.16
CA TYR A 469 -4.43 -21.50 7.75
C TYR A 469 -5.00 -22.31 8.93
N GLY A 470 -4.31 -22.31 10.07
CA GLY A 470 -4.75 -22.96 11.30
C GLY A 470 -6.08 -22.39 11.80
N PHE A 471 -6.19 -21.06 11.83
CA PHE A 471 -7.43 -20.36 12.18
C PHE A 471 -8.60 -20.77 11.26
N TYR A 472 -8.38 -20.74 9.94
CA TYR A 472 -9.38 -21.15 8.96
C TYR A 472 -9.84 -22.60 9.16
N ARG A 473 -8.89 -23.53 9.34
CA ARG A 473 -9.19 -24.96 9.54
C ARG A 473 -10.04 -25.18 10.79
N ILE A 474 -9.65 -24.62 11.93
CA ILE A 474 -10.40 -24.74 13.19
C ILE A 474 -11.82 -24.19 13.02
N ARG A 475 -11.96 -23.03 12.37
CA ARG A 475 -13.27 -22.40 12.16
C ARG A 475 -14.15 -23.19 11.21
N ASN A 476 -13.59 -23.69 10.11
CA ASN A 476 -14.34 -24.44 9.11
C ASN A 476 -14.83 -25.78 9.67
N THR A 477 -14.01 -26.48 10.47
CA THR A 477 -14.45 -27.69 11.18
C THR A 477 -15.62 -27.40 12.11
N ARG A 478 -15.60 -26.28 12.85
CA ARG A 478 -16.72 -25.85 13.70
C ARG A 478 -17.96 -25.45 12.90
N ARG A 479 -17.81 -24.92 11.67
CA ARG A 479 -18.93 -24.58 10.78
C ARG A 479 -19.64 -25.84 10.27
N VAL A 480 -18.86 -26.84 9.85
CA VAL A 480 -19.39 -28.14 9.38
C VAL A 480 -20.05 -28.92 10.52
N ALA A 481 -19.59 -28.79 11.77
CA ALA A 481 -20.20 -29.46 12.92
C ALA A 481 -21.54 -28.86 13.38
N VAL A 482 -21.92 -27.67 12.90
CA VAL A 482 -23.17 -26.96 13.28
C VAL A 482 -24.22 -27.02 12.17
N LEU A 483 -23.83 -27.44 10.96
CA LEU A 483 -24.71 -27.76 9.83
C LEU A 483 -25.05 -29.25 9.84
#